data_AF-A0A8T3S3G9-F1
#
_entry.id   AF-A0A8T3S3G9-F1
#
_cell.length_a   1.000
_cell.length_b   1.000
_cell.length_c   1.000
_cell.angle_alpha   90.00
_cell.angle_beta   90.00
_cell.angle_gamma   90.00
#
_symmetry.space_group_name_H-M   'P 1'
#
loop_
_entity.id
_entity.type
_entity.pdbx_description
1 polymer ?
#
loop_
_entity_poly.entity_id
_entity_poly.type
_entity_poly.pdbx_seq_one_letter_code
_entity_poly.pdbx_strand_id
1 'polypeptide(L)'
;MTLPQTDTTSALSIERWSATSGSERGSRASLVLNGGGHRWRAHADGNGAIDALMRAVDDALAPLLGEGVVLATYDVHAAGPGHETEGSVSLTVRSSADEDGPAYPGRFVSENVLEASVGAYVDAVNGLLAATGVDIASAVPTPGSTDTHETDPEHRTGAKDRIMSAYNG
;
A
#
# COMPACT_ATOMS: atom_id res chain seq x y z
N MET A 1 -33.23 -19.91 -6.42
CA MET A 1 -32.97 -18.53 -5.93
C MET A 1 -31.47 -18.45 -5.67
N THR A 2 -30.70 -18.09 -6.69
CA THR A 2 -29.24 -17.99 -6.62
C THR A 2 -28.91 -16.68 -5.94
N LEU A 3 -28.24 -16.73 -4.78
CA LEU A 3 -27.69 -15.54 -4.14
C LEU A 3 -26.77 -14.83 -5.13
N PRO A 4 -26.78 -13.49 -5.25
CA PRO A 4 -25.77 -12.79 -6.01
C PRO A 4 -24.41 -13.16 -5.40
N GLN A 5 -23.59 -13.89 -6.16
CA GLN A 5 -22.18 -14.04 -5.87
C GLN A 5 -21.59 -12.66 -6.14
N THR A 6 -21.29 -11.90 -5.09
CA THR A 6 -20.50 -10.68 -5.25
C THR A 6 -19.19 -11.12 -5.88
N ASP A 7 -18.92 -10.70 -7.11
CA ASP A 7 -17.70 -11.02 -7.83
C ASP A 7 -16.51 -10.43 -7.06
N THR A 8 -15.90 -11.23 -6.18
CA THR A 8 -14.68 -10.87 -5.44
C THR A 8 -13.49 -10.66 -6.40
N THR A 9 -13.63 -11.04 -7.67
CA THR A 9 -12.63 -10.90 -8.74
C THR A 9 -12.30 -9.45 -9.10
N SER A 10 -13.18 -8.50 -8.76
CA SER A 10 -12.98 -7.08 -9.10
C SER A 10 -12.25 -6.28 -8.01
N ALA A 11 -12.23 -6.74 -6.76
CA ALA A 11 -11.63 -5.99 -5.66
C ALA A 11 -10.09 -5.97 -5.73
N LEU A 12 -9.49 -4.88 -5.25
CA LEU A 12 -8.04 -4.76 -5.17
C LEU A 12 -7.50 -5.59 -4.00
N SER A 13 -6.38 -6.25 -4.24
CA SER A 13 -5.62 -7.02 -3.26
C SER A 13 -4.13 -6.75 -3.41
N ILE A 14 -3.37 -6.83 -2.33
CA ILE A 14 -1.92 -6.60 -2.37
C ILE A 14 -1.23 -7.88 -2.86
N GLU A 15 -0.49 -7.78 -3.97
CA GLU A 15 0.38 -8.87 -4.45
C GLU A 15 1.76 -8.81 -3.80
N ARG A 16 2.31 -7.60 -3.73
CA ARG A 16 3.67 -7.35 -3.28
C ARG A 16 3.80 -5.93 -2.78
N TRP A 17 4.58 -5.77 -1.73
CA TRP A 17 5.03 -4.46 -1.29
C TRP A 17 6.48 -4.56 -0.80
N SER A 18 7.19 -3.45 -0.86
CA SER A 18 8.44 -3.24 -0.14
C SER A 18 8.48 -1.79 0.33
N ALA A 19 9.09 -1.56 1.49
CA ALA A 19 9.29 -0.22 2.00
C ALA A 19 10.65 -0.13 2.69
N THR A 20 11.33 1.00 2.53
CA THR A 20 12.57 1.33 3.22
C THR A 20 12.38 2.65 3.95
N SER A 21 12.85 2.73 5.20
CA SER A 21 12.82 3.94 6.01
C SER A 21 14.10 4.05 6.82
N GLY A 22 14.51 5.27 7.14
CA GLY A 22 15.67 5.57 7.98
C GLY A 22 15.61 6.99 8.51
N SER A 23 16.39 7.30 9.54
CA SER A 23 16.41 8.62 10.19
C SER A 23 17.09 9.72 9.36
N GLU A 24 17.95 9.34 8.42
CA GLU A 24 18.80 10.27 7.65
C GLU A 24 18.45 10.33 6.15
N ARG A 25 17.58 9.45 5.66
CA ARG A 25 17.16 9.36 4.26
C ARG A 25 15.65 9.33 4.16
N GLY A 26 15.11 9.90 3.09
CA GLY A 26 13.68 9.80 2.78
C GLY A 26 13.24 8.34 2.66
N SER A 27 11.98 8.07 3.04
CA SER A 27 11.39 6.73 2.93
C SER A 27 10.90 6.48 1.52
N ARG A 28 10.94 5.22 1.08
CA ARG A 28 10.49 4.80 -0.25
C ARG A 28 9.69 3.53 -0.16
N ALA A 29 8.73 3.37 -1.05
CA ALA A 29 7.97 2.14 -1.19
C ALA A 29 7.74 1.75 -2.65
N SER A 30 7.64 0.44 -2.87
CA SER A 30 7.21 -0.17 -4.13
C SER A 30 5.97 -1.02 -3.83
N LEU A 31 4.96 -0.94 -4.70
CA LEU A 31 3.69 -1.65 -4.50
C LEU A 31 3.23 -2.30 -5.81
N VAL A 32 2.67 -3.51 -5.67
CA VAL A 32 1.93 -4.21 -6.71
C VAL A 32 0.57 -4.64 -6.15
N LEU A 33 -0.51 -4.16 -6.74
CA LEU A 33 -1.88 -4.58 -6.45
C LEU A 33 -2.42 -5.44 -7.61
N ASN A 34 -3.30 -6.38 -7.29
CA ASN A 34 -4.11 -7.15 -8.23
C ASN A 34 -5.58 -6.74 -8.11
N GLY A 35 -6.24 -6.49 -9.23
CA GLY A 35 -7.70 -6.26 -9.26
C GLY A 35 -8.19 -5.99 -10.69
N GLY A 36 -9.42 -6.39 -11.00
CA GLY A 36 -10.01 -6.22 -12.33
C GLY A 36 -9.24 -6.92 -13.46
N GLY A 37 -8.53 -8.01 -13.15
CA GLY A 37 -7.67 -8.71 -14.13
C GLY A 37 -6.33 -8.01 -14.42
N HIS A 38 -6.02 -6.93 -13.71
CA HIS A 38 -4.84 -6.10 -13.93
C HIS A 38 -3.87 -6.12 -12.74
N ARG A 39 -2.59 -5.85 -13.04
CA ARG A 39 -1.56 -5.54 -12.05
C ARG A 39 -1.25 -4.06 -12.04
N TRP A 40 -1.55 -3.42 -10.91
CA TRP A 40 -1.35 -2.00 -10.67
C TRP A 40 -0.01 -1.81 -9.95
N ARG A 41 0.91 -1.04 -10.52
CA ARG A 41 2.29 -0.93 -10.03
C ARG A 41 2.68 0.53 -9.87
N ALA A 42 3.23 0.85 -8.71
CA ALA A 42 3.78 2.18 -8.46
C ALA A 42 4.90 2.17 -7.42
N HIS A 43 5.62 3.28 -7.40
CA HIS A 43 6.69 3.56 -6.48
C HIS A 43 6.56 5.00 -6.00
N ALA A 44 6.71 5.23 -4.70
CA ALA A 44 6.58 6.58 -4.13
C ALA A 44 7.62 6.84 -3.03
N ASP A 45 8.04 8.09 -2.92
CA ASP A 45 8.79 8.63 -1.77
C ASP A 45 7.81 9.21 -0.74
N GLY A 46 8.17 9.11 0.54
CA GLY A 46 7.37 9.59 1.66
C GLY A 46 8.21 9.99 2.87
N ASN A 47 7.55 10.65 3.82
CA ASN A 47 8.11 11.05 5.11
C ASN A 47 8.41 9.83 6.00
N GLY A 48 7.68 8.72 5.79
CA GLY A 48 7.87 7.45 6.48
C GLY A 48 7.47 6.28 5.57
N ALA A 49 7.75 5.05 6.01
CA ALA A 49 7.39 3.85 5.24
C ALA A 49 5.88 3.76 4.97
N ILE A 50 5.05 4.14 5.95
CA ILE A 50 3.58 4.12 5.83
C ILE A 50 3.12 5.17 4.80
N ASP A 51 3.61 6.41 4.90
CA ASP A 51 3.30 7.50 3.96
C ASP A 51 3.72 7.13 2.53
N ALA A 52 4.93 6.56 2.35
CA ALA A 52 5.39 6.09 1.05
C ALA A 52 4.50 4.96 0.49
N LEU A 53 4.06 4.01 1.33
CA LEU A 53 3.16 2.94 0.91
C LEU A 53 1.77 3.46 0.49
N MET A 54 1.19 4.38 1.27
CA MET A 54 -0.12 4.98 0.96
C MET A 54 -0.06 5.76 -0.36
N ARG A 55 0.98 6.58 -0.56
CA ARG A 55 1.20 7.28 -1.84
C ARG A 55 1.39 6.33 -3.01
N ALA A 56 2.09 5.21 -2.82
CA ALA A 56 2.22 4.21 -3.86
C ALA A 56 0.87 3.56 -4.22
N VAL A 57 -0.07 3.41 -3.26
CA VAL A 57 -1.45 3.02 -3.57
C VAL A 57 -2.13 4.10 -4.42
N ASP A 58 -2.05 5.36 -4.00
CA ASP A 58 -2.67 6.49 -4.71
C ASP A 58 -2.14 6.61 -6.14
N ASP A 59 -0.83 6.54 -6.34
CA ASP A 59 -0.18 6.60 -7.64
C ASP A 59 -0.56 5.41 -8.53
N ALA A 60 -0.63 4.20 -7.96
CA ALA A 60 -1.03 3.00 -8.70
C ALA A 60 -2.48 3.10 -9.18
N LEU A 61 -3.35 3.74 -8.39
CA LEU A 61 -4.79 3.84 -8.65
C LEU A 61 -5.22 5.22 -9.16
N ALA A 62 -4.28 6.11 -9.50
CA ALA A 62 -4.59 7.45 -10.00
C ALA A 62 -5.62 7.47 -11.15
N PRO A 63 -5.62 6.52 -12.12
CA PRO A 63 -6.66 6.46 -13.15
C PRO A 63 -8.08 6.18 -12.63
N LEU A 64 -8.21 5.63 -11.42
CA LEU A 64 -9.47 5.24 -10.77
C LEU A 64 -9.94 6.26 -9.74
N LEU A 65 -9.02 7.00 -9.13
CA LEU A 65 -9.29 7.85 -7.97
C LEU A 65 -9.71 9.28 -8.32
N GLY A 66 -9.68 9.66 -9.60
CA GLY A 66 -10.11 10.99 -10.06
C GLY A 66 -9.31 12.12 -9.40
N GLU A 67 -9.96 12.92 -8.56
CA GLU A 67 -9.33 14.02 -7.81
C GLU A 67 -8.51 13.57 -6.59
N GLY A 68 -8.49 12.27 -6.29
CA GLY A 68 -7.67 11.67 -5.25
C GLY A 68 -8.44 11.33 -3.98
N VAL A 69 -7.72 10.86 -2.97
CA VAL A 69 -8.27 10.35 -1.71
C VAL A 69 -7.64 11.08 -0.53
N VAL A 70 -8.45 11.37 0.50
CA VAL A 70 -7.98 11.94 1.76
C VAL A 70 -8.10 10.90 2.87
N LEU A 71 -7.01 10.69 3.60
CA LEU A 71 -7.01 9.92 4.84
C LEU A 71 -7.59 10.78 5.98
N ALA A 72 -8.80 10.45 6.43
CA ALA A 72 -9.50 11.24 7.43
C ALA A 72 -9.15 10.83 8.88
N THR A 73 -8.99 9.53 9.13
CA THR A 73 -8.54 9.00 10.42
C THR A 73 -7.54 7.88 10.21
N TYR A 74 -6.65 7.68 11.18
CA TYR A 74 -5.71 6.58 11.22
C TYR A 74 -5.44 6.17 12.66
N ASP A 75 -5.80 4.93 12.98
CA ASP A 75 -5.65 4.35 14.31
C ASP A 75 -4.89 3.03 14.19
N VAL A 76 -3.85 2.89 15.02
CA VAL A 76 -3.04 1.67 15.12
C VAL A 76 -2.94 1.25 16.58
N HIS A 77 -3.20 -0.02 16.85
CA HIS A 77 -3.05 -0.58 18.19
C HIS A 77 -2.55 -2.02 18.13
N ALA A 78 -1.88 -2.45 19.20
CA ALA A 78 -1.58 -3.86 19.40
C ALA A 78 -2.87 -4.66 19.63
N ALA A 79 -3.02 -5.82 19.01
CA ALA A 79 -4.16 -6.71 19.20
C ALA A 79 -4.07 -7.48 20.53
N GLY A 80 -2.87 -7.61 21.09
CA GLY A 80 -2.60 -8.27 22.35
C GLY A 80 -1.26 -7.84 22.96
N PRO A 81 -0.86 -8.46 24.08
CA PRO A 81 0.44 -8.20 24.69
C PRO A 81 1.56 -9.00 24.01
N GLY A 82 2.79 -8.53 24.18
CA GLY A 82 4.00 -9.23 23.71
C GLY A 82 4.56 -8.65 22.41
N HIS A 83 5.80 -9.01 22.10
CA HIS A 83 6.52 -8.49 20.93
C HIS A 83 5.97 -9.04 19.60
N GLU A 84 5.51 -10.29 19.60
CA GLU A 84 4.95 -10.99 18.44
C GLU A 84 3.43 -10.78 18.30
N THR A 85 2.91 -9.67 18.82
CA THR A 85 1.48 -9.38 18.71
C THR A 85 1.16 -8.75 17.36
N GLU A 86 -0.01 -9.08 16.83
CA GLU A 86 -0.51 -8.45 15.62
C GLU A 86 -0.78 -6.95 15.85
N GLY A 87 -0.43 -6.14 14.87
CA GLY A 87 -0.91 -4.77 14.74
C GLY A 87 -2.28 -4.77 14.08
N SER A 88 -3.26 -4.16 14.75
CA SER A 88 -4.59 -3.88 14.19
C SER A 88 -4.61 -2.42 13.76
N VAL A 89 -4.84 -2.19 12.46
CA VAL A 89 -4.99 -0.86 11.88
C VAL A 89 -6.43 -0.67 11.44
N SER A 90 -7.00 0.47 11.80
CA SER A 90 -8.29 0.95 11.31
C SER A 90 -8.14 2.38 10.85
N LEU A 91 -8.70 2.70 9.69
CA LEU A 91 -8.63 4.04 9.12
C LEU A 91 -9.92 4.37 8.38
N THR A 92 -10.08 5.65 8.02
CA THR A 92 -11.17 6.07 7.14
C THR A 92 -10.63 6.96 6.03
N VAL A 93 -11.17 6.77 4.83
CA VAL A 93 -10.83 7.59 3.65
C VAL A 93 -12.06 8.32 3.11
N ARG A 94 -11.84 9.43 2.43
CA ARG A 94 -12.86 10.20 1.70
C ARG A 94 -12.37 10.54 0.31
N SER A 95 -13.31 10.80 -0.59
CA SER A 95 -12.99 11.43 -1.87
C SER A 95 -12.47 12.85 -1.64
N SER A 96 -11.41 13.25 -2.33
CA SER A 96 -10.94 14.64 -2.28
C SER A 96 -11.90 15.62 -2.94
N ALA A 97 -12.78 15.13 -3.82
CA ALA A 97 -13.77 15.95 -4.53
C ALA A 97 -14.95 16.40 -3.64
N ASP A 98 -15.13 15.77 -2.46
CA ASP A 98 -16.26 16.04 -1.56
C ASP A 98 -15.80 15.95 -0.11
N GLU A 99 -15.33 17.08 0.44
CA GLU A 99 -14.77 17.16 1.80
C GLU A 99 -15.81 16.81 2.89
N ASP A 100 -17.09 17.10 2.63
CA ASP A 100 -18.23 16.78 3.49
C ASP A 100 -18.88 15.42 3.13
N GLY A 101 -18.26 14.69 2.19
CA GLY A 101 -18.75 13.42 1.67
C GLY A 101 -18.62 12.25 2.65
N PRO A 102 -19.21 11.09 2.29
CA PRO A 102 -19.16 9.89 3.12
C PRO A 102 -17.70 9.41 3.32
N ALA A 103 -17.42 8.98 4.55
CA ALA A 103 -16.17 8.31 4.90
C ALA A 103 -16.29 6.80 4.74
N TYR A 104 -15.26 6.19 4.15
CA TYR A 104 -15.19 4.75 3.91
C TYR A 104 -14.19 4.15 4.88
N PRO A 105 -14.62 3.25 5.78
CA PRO A 105 -13.73 2.61 6.73
C PRO A 105 -12.91 1.51 6.04
N GLY A 106 -11.70 1.31 6.52
CA GLY A 106 -10.90 0.13 6.20
C GLY A 106 -10.22 -0.42 7.44
N ARG A 107 -10.06 -1.74 7.49
CA ARG A 107 -9.44 -2.43 8.63
C ARG A 107 -8.58 -3.60 8.19
N PHE A 108 -7.41 -3.74 8.82
CA PHE A 108 -6.54 -4.89 8.59
C PHE A 108 -5.74 -5.24 9.85
N VAL A 109 -5.40 -6.51 9.98
CA VAL A 109 -4.62 -7.05 11.11
C VAL A 109 -3.46 -7.86 10.53
N SER A 110 -2.24 -7.58 10.99
CA SER A 110 -1.04 -8.34 10.62
C SER A 110 0.03 -8.19 11.69
N GLU A 111 0.90 -9.19 11.85
CA GLU A 111 2.14 -9.10 12.65
C GLU A 111 3.07 -8.00 12.12
N ASN A 112 2.94 -7.63 10.85
CA ASN A 112 3.66 -6.51 10.26
C ASN A 112 2.78 -5.27 10.18
N VAL A 113 3.10 -4.24 10.98
CA VAL A 113 2.35 -2.99 11.01
C VAL A 113 2.31 -2.26 9.66
N LEU A 114 3.35 -2.40 8.82
CA LEU A 114 3.36 -1.79 7.49
C LEU A 114 2.33 -2.46 6.59
N GLU A 115 2.27 -3.79 6.61
CA GLU A 115 1.26 -4.57 5.88
C GLU A 115 -0.15 -4.26 6.38
N ALA A 116 -0.36 -4.20 7.70
CA ALA A 116 -1.64 -3.80 8.28
C ALA A 116 -2.06 -2.39 7.83
N SER A 117 -1.10 -1.47 7.74
CA SER A 117 -1.38 -0.09 7.31
C SER A 117 -1.84 -0.04 5.86
N VAL A 118 -1.07 -0.63 4.94
CA VAL A 118 -1.42 -0.62 3.52
C VAL A 118 -2.66 -1.48 3.21
N GLY A 119 -2.83 -2.58 3.93
CA GLY A 119 -4.01 -3.45 3.82
C GLY A 119 -5.29 -2.74 4.22
N ALA A 120 -5.27 -2.01 5.34
CA ALA A 120 -6.43 -1.23 5.78
C ALA A 120 -6.74 -0.10 4.80
N TYR A 121 -5.71 0.50 4.18
CA TYR A 121 -5.89 1.54 3.19
C TYR A 121 -6.54 1.02 1.91
N VAL A 122 -6.04 -0.11 1.38
CA VAL A 122 -6.63 -0.78 0.21
C VAL A 122 -8.08 -1.22 0.47
N ASP A 123 -8.37 -1.71 1.68
CA ASP A 123 -9.73 -2.07 2.10
C ASP A 123 -10.69 -0.86 2.06
N ALA A 124 -10.26 0.28 2.59
CA ALA A 124 -11.03 1.52 2.56
C ALA A 124 -11.25 2.04 1.14
N VAL A 125 -10.20 2.01 0.30
CA VAL A 125 -10.27 2.42 -1.12
C VAL A 125 -11.20 1.52 -1.91
N ASN A 126 -11.20 0.20 -1.67
CA ASN A 126 -12.18 -0.72 -2.27
C ASN A 126 -13.61 -0.30 -1.94
N GLY A 127 -13.87 0.09 -0.69
CA GLY A 127 -15.17 0.62 -0.25
C GLY A 127 -15.58 1.89 -1.01
N LEU A 128 -14.65 2.83 -1.17
CA LEU A 128 -14.86 4.06 -1.94
C LEU A 128 -15.16 3.76 -3.42
N LEU A 129 -14.36 2.92 -4.08
CA LEU A 129 -14.53 2.56 -5.49
C LEU A 129 -15.84 1.81 -5.74
N ALA A 130 -16.22 0.89 -4.84
CA ALA A 130 -17.48 0.17 -4.91
C ALA A 130 -18.69 1.12 -4.78
N ALA A 131 -18.63 2.08 -3.85
CA ALA A 131 -19.70 3.05 -3.65
C ALA A 131 -19.85 4.05 -4.80
N THR A 132 -18.75 4.40 -5.45
CA THR A 132 -18.73 5.30 -6.63
C THR A 132 -19.02 4.56 -7.94
N GLY A 133 -19.11 3.23 -7.92
CA GLY A 133 -19.42 2.41 -9.09
C GLY A 133 -18.29 2.34 -10.12
N VAL A 134 -17.04 2.55 -9.68
CA VAL A 134 -15.87 2.50 -10.57
C VAL A 134 -15.58 1.05 -10.95
N ASP A 135 -15.56 0.78 -12.27
CA ASP A 135 -15.19 -0.53 -12.81
C ASP A 135 -13.66 -0.63 -12.97
N ILE A 136 -13.01 -1.30 -12.02
CA ILE A 136 -11.56 -1.52 -11.99
C ILE A 136 -11.08 -2.29 -13.24
N ALA A 137 -11.91 -3.17 -13.81
CA ALA A 137 -11.55 -3.94 -15.01
C ALA A 137 -11.58 -3.10 -16.30
N SER A 138 -12.29 -1.97 -16.28
CA SER A 138 -12.39 -1.07 -17.45
C SER A 138 -11.18 -0.14 -17.60
N ALA A 139 -10.42 0.06 -16.52
CA ALA A 139 -9.31 1.00 -16.48
C ALA A 139 -7.99 0.33 -16.83
N VAL A 140 -7.11 1.09 -17.49
CA VAL A 140 -5.77 0.62 -17.90
C VAL A 140 -4.74 1.06 -16.85
N PRO A 141 -3.96 0.14 -16.27
CA PRO A 141 -2.87 0.50 -15.38
C PRO A 141 -1.87 1.40 -16.09
N THR A 142 -1.58 2.54 -15.49
CA THR A 142 -0.49 3.41 -15.94
C THR A 142 0.73 3.10 -15.07
N PRO A 143 1.90 2.76 -15.64
CA PRO A 143 3.12 2.63 -14.85
C PRO A 143 3.39 3.95 -14.12
N GLY A 144 3.52 3.91 -12.79
CA GLY A 144 3.94 5.07 -12.01
C GLY A 144 5.29 5.60 -12.52
N SER A 145 5.51 6.92 -12.44
CA SER A 145 6.61 7.65 -13.11
C SER A 145 8.03 7.39 -12.56
N THR A 146 8.28 6.29 -11.86
CA THR A 146 9.50 6.11 -11.05
C THR A 146 10.30 4.84 -11.36
N ASP A 147 10.00 4.16 -12.46
CA ASP A 147 10.74 2.96 -12.94
C ASP A 147 12.22 3.24 -13.32
N THR A 148 12.74 4.45 -13.06
CA THR A 148 14.06 4.90 -13.52
C THR A 148 15.21 4.59 -12.54
N HIS A 149 14.98 4.02 -11.35
CA HIS A 149 16.07 3.81 -10.39
C HIS A 149 16.07 2.44 -9.68
N GLU A 150 15.79 1.34 -10.39
CA GLU A 150 16.10 -0.02 -9.91
C GLU A 150 17.09 -0.75 -10.84
N THR A 151 18.21 -0.10 -11.17
CA THR A 151 19.42 -0.78 -11.66
C THR A 151 20.69 -0.07 -11.18
N ASP A 152 20.95 -0.07 -9.87
CA ASP A 152 22.34 0.07 -9.39
C ASP A 152 22.76 -1.21 -8.66
N PRO A 153 23.41 -2.16 -9.36
CA PRO A 153 23.91 -3.40 -8.78
C PRO A 153 25.17 -3.20 -7.90
N GLU A 154 25.72 -1.99 -7.75
CA GLU A 154 27.05 -1.82 -7.16
C GLU A 154 27.13 -1.72 -5.63
N HIS A 155 26.02 -1.70 -4.88
CA HIS A 155 26.08 -1.51 -3.42
C HIS A 155 25.98 -2.76 -2.53
N ARG A 156 25.89 -3.97 -3.09
CA ARG A 156 25.75 -5.20 -2.27
C ARG A 156 27.06 -5.89 -1.90
N THR A 157 28.20 -5.49 -2.45
CA THR A 157 29.42 -6.32 -2.40
C THR A 157 30.44 -5.89 -1.33
N GLY A 158 30.29 -4.73 -0.66
CA GLY A 158 31.30 -4.25 0.30
C GLY A 158 31.14 -4.74 1.76
N ALA A 159 29.92 -5.04 2.20
CA ALA A 159 29.65 -5.28 3.62
C ALA A 159 29.85 -6.74 4.05
N LYS A 160 29.58 -7.71 3.16
CA LYS A 160 29.74 -9.14 3.47
C LYS A 160 31.21 -9.58 3.56
N ASP A 161 32.08 -9.04 2.70
CA ASP A 161 33.51 -9.41 2.68
C ASP A 161 34.28 -8.94 3.92
N ARG A 162 33.92 -7.78 4.50
CA ARG A 162 34.57 -7.30 5.74
C ARG A 162 34.22 -8.14 6.96
N ILE A 163 33.01 -8.70 7.01
CA ILE A 163 32.55 -9.51 8.15
C ILE A 163 33.14 -10.93 8.07
N MET A 164 33.32 -11.49 6.87
CA MET A 164 33.91 -12.84 6.71
C MET A 164 35.43 -12.88 6.86
N SER A 165 36.15 -11.77 6.63
CA SER A 165 37.60 -11.72 6.84
C SER A 165 38.02 -11.72 8.32
N ALA A 166 37.12 -11.42 9.26
CA ALA A 166 37.43 -11.37 10.69
C ALA A 166 37.36 -12.74 11.40
N TYR A 167 36.85 -13.79 10.73
CA TYR A 167 36.71 -15.13 11.31
C TYR A 167 37.80 -16.13 10.87
N ASN A 168 38.64 -15.78 9.91
CA ASN A 168 39.68 -16.66 9.35
C ASN A 168 41.11 -16.10 9.53
N GLY A 169 41.34 -15.27 10.55
CA GLY A 169 42.66 -14.77 10.95
C GLY A 169 43.17 -15.41 12.23
#